data_AF-A0A955G435-F1
#
_entry.id   AF-A0A955G435-F1
#
_cell.length_a   1.000
_cell.length_b   1.000
_cell.length_c   1.000
_cell.angle_alpha   90.00
_cell.angle_beta   90.00
_cell.angle_gamma   90.00
#
_symmetry.space_group_name_H-M   'P 1'
#
loop_
_entity.id
_entity.type
_entity.pdbx_description
1 polymer ?
#
loop_
_entity_poly.entity_id
_entity_poly.type
_entity_poly.pdbx_seq_one_letter_code
_entity_poly.pdbx_strand_id
1 'polypeptide(L)'
;PETGNADYADTHRIALSLAYTPLVRALIAGNITEAVQERVFADTLAIAERCVIDQHLAMQLEDHVKRSDALSDYTGFLHECNCLLALLYRNDPQRIPMPSSARAGSGLEYASETHDIMVIHQKWGTIHRTTPIEVKSHCGTREYDRYKALVVRGKAHLLPQNFGHHHPSLLVEAFSDTYNSHQPARRSLDACDAAARVVERLLVDYQKSQRIDEGRERNTRTHFHVSPHLGRYATRADLLSA
;
A
#
# COMPACT_ATOMS: atom_id res chain seq x y z
N PRO A 1 -4.25 -30.25 -13.42
CA PRO A 1 -3.81 -29.54 -12.20
C PRO A 1 -3.65 -28.05 -12.53
N GLU A 2 -4.58 -27.24 -12.04
CA GLU A 2 -4.63 -25.80 -12.30
C GLU A 2 -3.32 -25.15 -11.86
N THR A 3 -2.62 -24.54 -12.82
CA THR A 3 -1.45 -23.69 -12.62
C THR A 3 -1.89 -22.34 -12.08
N GLY A 4 -2.45 -22.33 -10.86
CA GLY A 4 -2.57 -21.09 -10.11
C GLY A 4 -1.17 -20.63 -9.74
N ASN A 5 -0.77 -19.44 -10.18
CA ASN A 5 0.41 -18.77 -9.61
C ASN A 5 0.19 -18.73 -8.09
N ALA A 6 1.04 -19.43 -7.34
CA ALA A 6 0.96 -19.42 -5.90
C ALA A 6 1.35 -18.02 -5.42
N ASP A 7 0.42 -17.32 -4.78
CA ASP A 7 0.70 -16.04 -4.11
C ASP A 7 1.45 -16.34 -2.80
N TYR A 8 2.76 -16.12 -2.80
CA TYR A 8 3.63 -16.51 -1.68
C TYR A 8 3.35 -15.68 -0.41
N ALA A 9 2.69 -14.53 -0.56
CA ALA A 9 2.35 -13.63 0.54
C ALA A 9 0.90 -13.80 1.05
N ASP A 10 0.09 -14.71 0.48
CA ASP A 10 -1.33 -14.84 0.79
C ASP A 10 -1.61 -15.08 2.28
N THR A 11 -0.84 -15.98 2.91
CA THR A 11 -0.95 -16.24 4.36
C THR A 11 -0.73 -14.97 5.20
N HIS A 12 0.24 -14.12 4.81
CA HIS A 12 0.47 -12.86 5.51
C HIS A 12 -0.66 -11.85 5.28
N ARG A 13 -1.26 -11.84 4.08
CA ARG A 13 -2.40 -10.97 3.76
C ARG A 13 -3.66 -11.36 4.51
N ILE A 14 -3.91 -12.66 4.67
CA ILE A 14 -4.98 -13.17 5.52
C ILE A 14 -4.74 -12.73 6.97
N ALA A 15 -3.51 -12.93 7.49
CA ALA A 15 -3.15 -12.50 8.83
C ALA A 15 -3.33 -10.98 9.02
N LEU A 16 -2.90 -10.18 8.03
CA LEU A 16 -3.04 -8.72 8.04
C LEU A 16 -4.51 -8.31 8.06
N SER A 17 -5.36 -8.93 7.24
CA SER A 17 -6.80 -8.67 7.25
C SER A 17 -7.45 -8.96 8.61
N LEU A 18 -7.04 -10.07 9.25
CA LEU A 18 -7.51 -10.42 10.59
C LEU A 18 -7.01 -9.44 11.67
N ALA A 19 -5.75 -9.01 11.60
CA ALA A 19 -5.15 -8.04 12.52
C ALA A 19 -5.90 -6.70 12.57
N TYR A 20 -6.56 -6.31 11.47
CA TYR A 20 -7.35 -5.08 11.40
C TYR A 20 -8.79 -5.20 11.91
N THR A 21 -9.25 -6.40 12.28
CA THR A 21 -10.59 -6.63 12.84
C THR A 21 -10.93 -5.72 14.02
N PRO A 22 -10.02 -5.48 15.00
CA PRO A 22 -10.29 -4.56 16.10
C PRO A 22 -10.56 -3.12 15.63
N LEU A 23 -9.83 -2.65 14.61
CA LEU A 23 -10.02 -1.31 14.05
C LEU A 23 -11.36 -1.17 13.33
N VAL A 24 -11.78 -2.20 12.59
CA VAL A 24 -13.11 -2.26 11.96
C VAL A 24 -14.22 -2.19 13.02
N ARG A 25 -14.10 -2.99 14.09
CA ARG A 25 -15.07 -2.98 15.19
C ARG A 25 -15.14 -1.62 15.87
N ALA A 26 -13.99 -1.00 16.13
CA ALA A 26 -13.89 0.32 16.75
C ALA A 26 -14.47 1.42 15.84
N LEU A 27 -14.24 1.33 14.53
CA LEU A 27 -14.83 2.23 13.54
C LEU A 27 -16.37 2.13 13.51
N ILE A 28 -16.92 0.90 13.47
CA ILE A 28 -18.37 0.68 13.50
C ILE A 28 -18.99 1.23 14.80
N ALA A 29 -18.31 1.05 15.93
CA ALA A 29 -18.74 1.58 17.23
C ALA A 29 -18.55 3.10 17.36
N GLY A 30 -17.87 3.76 16.41
CA GLY A 30 -17.52 5.17 16.49
C GLY A 30 -16.52 5.52 17.60
N ASN A 31 -15.79 4.54 18.13
CA ASN A 31 -14.91 4.70 19.28
C ASN A 31 -13.51 4.11 18.99
N ILE A 32 -12.74 4.81 18.17
CA ILE A 32 -11.35 4.46 17.89
C ILE A 32 -10.47 5.08 18.96
N THR A 33 -9.82 4.22 19.73
CA THR A 33 -8.91 4.60 20.81
C THR A 33 -7.46 4.39 20.39
N GLU A 34 -6.54 5.07 21.08
CA GLU A 34 -5.10 4.88 20.89
C GLU A 34 -4.69 3.43 21.12
N ALA A 35 -5.24 2.77 22.15
CA ALA A 35 -4.96 1.36 22.45
C ALA A 35 -5.36 0.40 21.31
N VAL A 36 -6.46 0.69 20.59
CA VAL A 36 -6.85 -0.11 19.41
C VAL A 36 -5.86 0.10 18.27
N GLN A 37 -5.45 1.34 18.02
CA GLN A 37 -4.47 1.66 16.98
C GLN A 37 -3.09 1.05 17.29
N GLU A 38 -2.64 1.16 18.54
CA GLU A 38 -1.39 0.58 19.02
C GLU A 38 -1.38 -0.95 18.87
N ARG A 39 -2.48 -1.62 19.22
CA ARG A 39 -2.61 -3.07 19.02
C ARG A 39 -2.48 -3.44 17.54
N VAL A 40 -3.19 -2.73 16.67
CA VAL A 40 -3.16 -2.99 15.23
C VAL A 40 -1.77 -2.68 14.66
N PHE A 41 -1.10 -1.64 15.16
CA PHE A 41 0.29 -1.33 14.83
C PHE A 41 1.22 -2.50 15.20
N ALA A 42 1.12 -3.00 16.43
CA ALA A 42 1.93 -4.11 16.92
C ALA A 42 1.71 -5.39 16.10
N ASP A 43 0.45 -5.74 15.84
CA ASP A 43 0.09 -6.91 15.03
C ASP A 43 0.60 -6.77 13.58
N THR A 44 0.47 -5.58 12.98
CA THR A 44 0.99 -5.29 11.63
C THR A 44 2.52 -5.39 11.58
N LEU A 45 3.20 -4.88 12.59
CA LEU A 45 4.66 -4.94 12.70
C LEU A 45 5.14 -6.38 12.81
N ALA A 46 4.53 -7.19 13.68
CA ALA A 46 4.88 -8.59 13.85
C ALA A 46 4.69 -9.40 12.55
N ILE A 47 3.61 -9.12 11.80
CA ILE A 47 3.38 -9.74 10.48
C ILE A 47 4.45 -9.32 9.47
N ALA A 48 4.83 -8.04 9.45
CA ALA A 48 5.88 -7.53 8.58
C ALA A 48 7.25 -8.14 8.90
N GLU A 49 7.62 -8.22 10.19
CA GLU A 49 8.85 -8.89 10.65
C GLU A 49 8.86 -10.36 10.22
N ARG A 50 7.73 -11.07 10.36
CA ARG A 50 7.62 -12.45 9.90
C ARG A 50 7.80 -12.56 8.38
N CYS A 51 7.20 -11.65 7.61
CA CYS A 51 7.39 -11.62 6.17
C CYS A 51 8.85 -11.35 5.76
N VAL A 52 9.62 -10.55 6.52
CA VAL A 52 11.07 -10.36 6.29
C VAL A 52 11.82 -11.70 6.43
N ILE A 53 11.48 -12.51 7.45
CA ILE A 53 12.07 -13.83 7.64
C ILE A 53 11.73 -14.74 6.45
N ASP A 54 10.46 -14.82 6.06
CA ASP A 54 10.02 -15.70 4.97
C ASP A 54 10.61 -15.25 3.61
N GLN A 55 10.80 -13.93 3.40
CA GLN A 55 11.54 -13.39 2.26
C GLN A 55 13.01 -13.84 2.25
N HIS A 56 13.69 -13.85 3.41
CA HIS A 56 15.07 -14.33 3.51
C HIS A 56 15.17 -15.83 3.22
N LEU A 57 14.20 -16.63 3.69
CA LEU A 57 14.11 -18.05 3.35
C LEU A 57 13.87 -18.25 1.85
N ALA A 58 13.05 -17.41 1.21
CA ALA A 58 12.82 -17.47 -0.22
C ALA A 58 14.10 -17.25 -1.04
N MET A 59 15.06 -16.44 -0.56
CA MET A 59 16.36 -16.26 -1.23
C MET A 59 17.15 -17.56 -1.37
N GLN A 60 16.89 -18.55 -0.51
CA GLN A 60 17.56 -19.85 -0.50
C GLN A 60 16.94 -20.88 -1.45
N LEU A 61 15.80 -20.57 -2.09
CA LEU A 61 15.13 -21.49 -3.02
C LEU A 61 16.00 -21.77 -4.24
N GLU A 62 16.31 -23.03 -4.54
CA GLU A 62 17.14 -23.39 -5.70
C GLU A 62 16.48 -23.02 -7.05
N ASP A 63 15.16 -23.13 -7.13
CA ASP A 63 14.37 -22.77 -8.31
C ASP A 63 14.35 -21.26 -8.51
N HIS A 64 15.04 -20.78 -9.56
CA HIS A 64 15.15 -19.36 -9.87
C HIS A 64 13.81 -18.68 -10.16
N VAL A 65 12.85 -19.37 -10.77
CA VAL A 65 11.54 -18.80 -11.11
C VAL A 65 10.75 -18.63 -9.81
N LYS A 66 10.63 -19.69 -9.01
CA LYS A 66 9.95 -19.62 -7.70
C LYS A 66 10.60 -18.61 -6.76
N ARG A 67 11.93 -18.53 -6.76
CA ARG A 67 12.68 -17.53 -6.00
C ARG A 67 12.28 -16.12 -6.43
N SER A 68 12.29 -15.83 -7.72
CA SER A 68 11.94 -14.51 -8.26
C SER A 68 10.51 -14.12 -7.89
N ASP A 69 9.56 -15.03 -8.09
CA ASP A 69 8.14 -14.78 -7.81
C ASP A 69 7.90 -14.54 -6.31
N ALA A 70 8.44 -15.41 -5.45
CA ALA A 70 8.32 -15.26 -4.00
C ALA A 70 8.94 -13.94 -3.50
N LEU A 71 10.14 -13.59 -3.97
CA LEU A 71 10.78 -12.33 -3.60
C LEU A 71 9.98 -11.11 -4.03
N SER A 72 9.34 -11.18 -5.20
CA SER A 72 8.48 -10.12 -5.70
C SER A 72 7.26 -9.91 -4.81
N ASP A 73 6.55 -11.00 -4.48
CA ASP A 73 5.35 -10.98 -3.64
C ASP A 73 5.65 -10.45 -2.23
N TYR A 74 6.71 -10.95 -1.61
CA TYR A 74 7.12 -10.49 -0.27
C TYR A 74 7.59 -9.04 -0.30
N THR A 75 8.35 -8.61 -1.30
CA THR A 75 8.80 -7.21 -1.42
C THR A 75 7.61 -6.27 -1.52
N GLY A 76 6.65 -6.61 -2.36
CA GLY A 76 5.43 -5.83 -2.53
C GLY A 76 4.60 -5.76 -1.24
N PHE A 77 4.40 -6.90 -0.58
CA PHE A 77 3.68 -6.97 0.69
C PHE A 77 4.38 -6.15 1.80
N LEU A 78 5.70 -6.17 1.87
CA LEU A 78 6.44 -5.36 2.83
C LEU A 78 6.27 -3.85 2.57
N HIS A 79 6.11 -3.41 1.32
CA HIS A 79 5.78 -2.01 1.03
C HIS A 79 4.36 -1.64 1.47
N GLU A 80 3.40 -2.56 1.34
CA GLU A 80 2.03 -2.43 1.86
C GLU A 80 2.07 -2.24 3.39
N CYS A 81 2.72 -3.14 4.11
CA CYS A 81 2.89 -3.07 5.56
C CYS A 81 3.58 -1.78 5.98
N ASN A 82 4.66 -1.38 5.30
CA ASN A 82 5.37 -0.13 5.61
C ASN A 82 4.49 1.10 5.46
N CYS A 83 3.62 1.15 4.44
CA CYS A 83 2.69 2.26 4.26
C CYS A 83 1.64 2.30 5.39
N LEU A 84 1.11 1.13 5.76
CA LEU A 84 0.17 0.97 6.87
C LEU A 84 0.80 1.36 8.22
N LEU A 85 2.01 0.88 8.51
CA LEU A 85 2.77 1.22 9.72
C LEU A 85 3.06 2.72 9.80
N ALA A 86 3.46 3.35 8.68
CA ALA A 86 3.68 4.79 8.64
C ALA A 86 2.41 5.61 8.96
N LEU A 87 1.24 5.14 8.54
CA LEU A 87 -0.05 5.77 8.87
C LEU A 87 -0.44 5.54 10.33
N LEU A 88 -0.32 4.30 10.83
CA LEU A 88 -0.62 3.95 12.21
C LEU A 88 0.35 4.62 13.21
N TYR A 89 1.61 4.83 12.83
CA TYR A 89 2.62 5.50 13.65
C TYR A 89 2.24 6.93 14.04
N ARG A 90 1.42 7.61 13.23
CA ARG A 90 0.91 8.95 13.57
C ARG A 90 -0.17 8.93 14.64
N ASN A 91 -0.77 7.76 14.91
CA ASN A 91 -1.86 7.56 15.86
C ASN A 91 -3.01 8.59 15.69
N ASP A 92 -3.37 8.90 14.44
CA ASP A 92 -4.39 9.90 14.11
C ASP A 92 -5.78 9.24 14.02
N PRO A 93 -6.67 9.42 15.02
CA PRO A 93 -7.98 8.79 15.02
C PRO A 93 -8.91 9.29 13.91
N GLN A 94 -8.56 10.40 13.22
CA GLN A 94 -9.32 10.91 12.08
C GLN A 94 -8.93 10.24 10.76
N ARG A 95 -7.80 9.54 10.69
CA ARG A 95 -7.26 8.93 9.49
C ARG A 95 -6.94 7.47 9.76
N ILE A 96 -7.89 6.61 9.43
CA ILE A 96 -7.86 5.21 9.80
C ILE A 96 -7.34 4.41 8.61
N PRO A 97 -6.10 3.91 8.64
CA PRO A 97 -5.60 3.04 7.58
C PRO A 97 -6.28 1.68 7.63
N MET A 98 -6.53 1.08 6.48
CA MET A 98 -7.13 -0.24 6.33
C MET A 98 -6.47 -0.97 5.16
N PRO A 99 -6.08 -2.26 5.30
CA PRO A 99 -5.68 -3.06 4.15
C PRO A 99 -6.88 -3.25 3.21
N SER A 100 -6.64 -3.41 1.91
CA SER A 100 -7.71 -3.76 0.99
C SER A 100 -8.02 -5.26 1.08
N SER A 101 -9.20 -5.59 1.59
CA SER A 101 -9.70 -6.97 1.69
C SER A 101 -10.33 -7.49 0.39
N ALA A 102 -10.59 -6.61 -0.58
CA ALA A 102 -11.20 -6.94 -1.86
C ALA A 102 -10.24 -6.61 -3.02
N ARG A 103 -9.47 -7.60 -3.45
CA ARG A 103 -8.77 -7.59 -4.75
C ARG A 103 -9.76 -8.00 -5.84
N ALA A 104 -10.73 -7.13 -6.16
CA ALA A 104 -11.64 -7.37 -7.28
C ALA A 104 -10.84 -7.27 -8.59
N GLY A 105 -10.25 -8.39 -9.03
CA GLY A 105 -9.42 -8.50 -10.24
C GLY A 105 -8.05 -7.81 -10.18
N SER A 106 -7.76 -7.02 -9.14
CA SER A 106 -6.60 -6.11 -9.15
C SER A 106 -5.26 -6.81 -8.81
N GLY A 107 -5.23 -7.73 -7.85
CA GLY A 107 -3.96 -8.31 -7.37
C GLY A 107 -3.67 -9.75 -7.76
N LEU A 108 -4.55 -10.40 -8.53
CA LEU A 108 -4.31 -11.74 -9.11
C LEU A 108 -3.47 -11.65 -10.39
N GLU A 109 -3.66 -10.59 -11.18
CA GLU A 109 -2.96 -10.39 -12.46
C GLU A 109 -1.62 -9.64 -12.30
N TYR A 110 -1.43 -8.90 -11.20
CA TYR A 110 -0.24 -8.05 -10.94
C TYR A 110 0.21 -8.10 -9.47
N ALA A 111 0.31 -9.30 -8.90
CA ALA A 111 0.70 -9.52 -7.50
C ALA A 111 2.05 -8.85 -7.13
N SER A 112 2.93 -8.71 -8.11
CA SER A 112 4.27 -8.13 -8.02
C SER A 112 4.32 -6.59 -8.03
N GLU A 113 3.28 -5.90 -8.51
CA GLU A 113 3.38 -4.48 -8.87
C GLU A 113 2.60 -3.54 -7.97
N THR A 114 1.49 -3.99 -7.39
CA THR A 114 0.47 -3.09 -6.86
C THR A 114 -0.25 -3.66 -5.63
N HIS A 115 -0.22 -2.89 -4.55
CA HIS A 115 -0.84 -3.24 -3.27
C HIS A 115 -1.84 -2.16 -2.90
N ASP A 116 -3.08 -2.56 -2.67
CA ASP A 116 -4.17 -1.63 -2.41
C ASP A 116 -4.38 -1.51 -0.90
N ILE A 117 -4.39 -0.28 -0.39
CA ILE A 117 -4.87 0.04 0.94
C ILE A 117 -5.89 1.18 0.84
N MET A 118 -6.56 1.51 1.93
CA MET A 118 -7.42 2.69 1.99
C MET A 118 -7.23 3.44 3.30
N VAL A 119 -7.45 4.74 3.25
CA VAL A 119 -7.53 5.58 4.45
C VAL A 119 -8.94 6.11 4.58
N ILE A 120 -9.58 5.75 5.69
CA ILE A 120 -10.91 6.24 6.04
C ILE A 120 -10.74 7.52 6.85
N HIS A 121 -11.29 8.61 6.33
CA HIS A 121 -11.34 9.89 7.00
C HIS A 121 -12.64 10.01 7.77
N GLN A 122 -12.55 10.18 9.08
CA GLN A 122 -13.70 10.40 9.94
C GLN A 122 -13.58 11.70 10.74
N LYS A 123 -14.72 12.20 11.19
CA LYS A 123 -14.81 13.28 12.18
C LYS A 123 -15.96 12.97 13.11
N TRP A 124 -15.70 12.92 14.41
CA TRP A 124 -16.71 12.68 15.44
C TRP A 124 -17.57 11.41 15.19
N GLY A 125 -16.93 10.31 14.80
CA GLY A 125 -17.62 9.05 14.51
C GLY A 125 -18.28 8.97 13.14
N THR A 126 -18.26 10.06 12.35
CA THR A 126 -18.86 10.09 11.01
C THR A 126 -17.79 9.94 9.94
N ILE A 127 -17.95 8.96 9.05
CA ILE A 127 -17.08 8.78 7.88
C ILE A 127 -17.40 9.88 6.86
N HIS A 128 -16.40 10.68 6.51
CA HIS A 128 -16.53 11.76 5.53
C HIS A 128 -16.02 11.39 4.15
N ARG A 129 -14.96 10.57 4.09
CA ARG A 129 -14.27 10.25 2.84
C ARG A 129 -13.48 8.97 3.01
N THR A 130 -13.35 8.21 1.95
CA THR A 130 -12.36 7.16 1.81
C THR A 130 -11.38 7.55 0.71
N THR A 131 -10.09 7.42 0.99
CA THR A 131 -9.02 7.66 0.03
C THR A 131 -8.40 6.31 -0.31
N PRO A 132 -8.63 5.77 -1.51
CA PRO A 132 -7.89 4.58 -1.92
C PRO A 132 -6.44 4.94 -2.24
N ILE A 133 -5.53 4.06 -1.84
CA ILE A 133 -4.10 4.21 -2.04
C ILE A 133 -3.57 2.98 -2.76
N GLU A 134 -2.85 3.22 -3.84
CA GLU A 134 -2.11 2.20 -4.56
C GLU A 134 -0.62 2.31 -4.20
N VAL A 135 -0.11 1.28 -3.53
CA VAL A 135 1.30 1.16 -3.17
C VAL A 135 2.04 0.39 -4.25
N LYS A 136 3.00 1.04 -4.90
CA LYS A 136 3.81 0.45 -5.98
C LYS A 136 5.17 0.03 -5.45
N SER A 137 5.57 -1.21 -5.70
CA SER A 137 6.88 -1.77 -5.33
C SER A 137 8.01 -1.38 -6.30
N HIS A 138 7.65 -1.07 -7.55
CA HIS A 138 8.56 -0.70 -8.64
C HIS A 138 8.40 0.77 -9.02
N CYS A 139 9.51 1.42 -9.39
CA CYS A 139 9.55 2.81 -9.88
C CYS A 139 9.71 2.83 -11.40
N GLY A 140 8.73 2.28 -12.13
CA GLY A 140 8.76 2.24 -13.60
C GLY A 140 8.41 3.59 -14.23
N THR A 141 8.95 3.89 -15.41
CA THR A 141 8.61 5.11 -16.18
C THR A 141 7.19 5.11 -16.76
N ARG A 142 6.51 3.95 -16.76
CA ARG A 142 5.10 3.77 -17.12
C ARG A 142 4.37 3.03 -16.02
N GLU A 143 4.16 3.70 -14.89
CA GLU A 143 3.19 3.23 -13.91
C GLU A 143 1.80 3.60 -14.43
N TYR A 144 1.00 2.61 -14.81
CA TYR A 144 -0.40 2.83 -15.09
C TYR A 144 -1.13 2.90 -13.75
N ASP A 145 -1.81 4.02 -13.52
CA ASP A 145 -2.84 4.12 -12.50
C ASP A 145 -3.94 3.14 -12.89
N ARG A 146 -4.15 2.10 -12.09
CA ARG A 146 -5.19 1.10 -12.40
C ARG A 146 -6.59 1.67 -12.21
N TYR A 147 -6.72 2.65 -11.34
CA TYR A 147 -7.94 3.38 -11.02
C TYR A 147 -7.59 4.72 -10.36
N LYS A 148 -8.58 5.61 -10.14
CA LYS A 148 -8.36 6.93 -9.52
C LYS A 148 -7.98 6.76 -8.04
N ALA A 149 -6.68 6.64 -7.75
CA ALA A 149 -6.13 6.45 -6.42
C ALA A 149 -4.96 7.39 -6.12
N LEU A 150 -4.63 7.53 -4.85
CA LEU A 150 -3.35 8.10 -4.46
C LEU A 150 -2.25 7.05 -4.70
N VAL A 151 -1.21 7.37 -5.47
CA VAL A 151 -0.08 6.45 -5.67
C VAL A 151 1.04 6.72 -4.66
N VAL A 152 1.44 5.68 -3.93
CA VAL A 152 2.60 5.68 -3.03
C VAL A 152 3.68 4.76 -3.60
N ARG A 153 4.82 5.32 -4.01
CA ARG A 153 5.97 4.56 -4.49
C ARG A 153 6.81 4.08 -3.32
N GLY A 154 6.82 2.78 -3.04
CA GLY A 154 7.50 2.19 -1.89
C GLY A 154 8.98 2.59 -1.80
N LYS A 155 9.74 2.47 -2.90
CA LYS A 155 11.18 2.78 -2.93
C LYS A 155 11.51 4.28 -2.86
N ALA A 156 10.61 5.14 -3.34
CA ALA A 156 10.87 6.59 -3.46
C ALA A 156 10.22 7.42 -2.33
N HIS A 157 9.07 6.99 -1.82
CA HIS A 157 8.29 7.72 -0.83
C HIS A 157 8.45 7.16 0.59
N LEU A 158 8.55 5.83 0.74
CA LEU A 158 8.60 5.21 2.08
C LEU A 158 10.03 5.06 2.59
N LEU A 159 10.99 4.78 1.71
CA LEU A 159 12.39 4.59 2.11
C LEU A 159 13.16 5.92 2.09
N PRO A 160 13.76 6.36 3.22
CA PRO A 160 14.60 7.55 3.22
C PRO A 160 15.83 7.36 2.32
N GLN A 161 16.23 8.40 1.60
CA GLN A 161 17.38 8.38 0.67
C GLN A 161 18.70 7.95 1.36
N ASN A 162 18.78 8.11 2.68
CA ASN A 162 19.96 7.82 3.51
C ASN A 162 20.15 6.33 3.84
N PHE A 163 19.31 5.42 3.32
CA PHE A 163 19.45 3.99 3.61
C PHE A 163 20.43 3.23 2.71
N GLY A 164 20.99 3.84 1.66
CA GLY A 164 22.02 3.24 0.79
C GLY A 164 21.51 2.09 -0.10
N HIS A 165 20.54 1.31 0.39
CA HIS A 165 19.82 0.26 -0.31
C HIS A 165 18.31 0.49 -0.18
N HIS A 166 17.57 0.39 -1.28
CA HIS A 166 16.12 0.59 -1.32
C HIS A 166 15.36 -0.72 -1.02
N HIS A 167 15.66 -1.35 0.13
CA HIS A 167 14.99 -2.58 0.55
C HIS A 167 13.92 -2.29 1.62
N PRO A 168 12.68 -2.82 1.49
CA PRO A 168 11.59 -2.51 2.41
C PRO A 168 11.81 -3.01 3.85
N SER A 169 12.65 -4.04 4.06
CA SER A 169 12.95 -4.55 5.41
C SER A 169 13.59 -3.50 6.31
N LEU A 170 14.35 -2.55 5.74
CA LEU A 170 15.06 -1.53 6.52
C LEU A 170 14.11 -0.61 7.28
N LEU A 171 12.93 -0.34 6.72
CA LEU A 171 11.91 0.44 7.41
C LEU A 171 11.13 -0.39 8.43
N VAL A 172 10.94 -1.70 8.17
CA VAL A 172 10.40 -2.63 9.17
C VAL A 172 11.32 -2.72 10.38
N GLU A 173 12.64 -2.84 10.16
CA GLU A 173 13.65 -2.83 11.21
C GLU A 173 13.64 -1.50 12.00
N ALA A 174 13.48 -0.36 11.32
CA ALA A 174 13.35 0.93 11.98
C ALA A 174 12.08 1.04 12.85
N PHE A 175 10.93 0.55 12.36
CA PHE A 175 9.72 0.47 13.17
C PHE A 175 9.87 -0.49 14.35
N SER A 176 10.53 -1.64 14.15
CA SER A 176 10.81 -2.61 15.20
C SER A 176 11.67 -2.02 16.30
N ASP A 177 12.78 -1.37 15.96
CA ASP A 177 13.63 -0.68 16.93
C ASP A 177 12.87 0.45 17.63
N THR A 178 12.06 1.21 16.90
CA THR A 178 11.23 2.27 17.50
C THR A 178 10.20 1.74 18.49
N TYR A 179 9.61 0.57 18.23
CA TYR A 179 8.53 0.01 19.03
C TYR A 179 9.05 -0.82 20.21
N ASN A 180 10.08 -1.64 19.99
CA ASN A 180 10.54 -2.63 20.97
C ASN A 180 11.69 -2.12 21.85
N SER A 181 12.45 -1.10 21.43
CA SER A 181 13.62 -0.62 22.18
C SER A 181 13.24 0.42 23.24
N HIS A 182 13.82 0.30 24.43
CA HIS A 182 13.72 1.35 25.47
C HIS A 182 14.44 2.65 25.09
N GLN A 183 15.45 2.56 24.21
CA GLN A 183 16.16 3.70 23.65
C GLN A 183 16.38 3.46 22.14
N PRO A 184 15.37 3.73 21.29
CA PRO A 184 15.48 3.55 19.86
C PRO A 184 16.63 4.37 19.27
N ALA A 185 17.29 3.82 18.26
CA ALA A 185 18.32 4.56 17.55
C ALA A 185 17.71 5.80 16.88
N ARG A 186 18.43 6.93 16.93
CA ARG A 186 17.96 8.19 16.33
C ARG A 186 17.61 8.03 14.85
N ARG A 187 18.40 7.25 14.13
CA ARG A 187 18.19 6.93 12.71
C ARG A 187 16.85 6.22 12.48
N SER A 188 16.44 5.32 13.38
CA SER A 188 15.18 4.58 13.29
C SER A 188 13.99 5.53 13.46
N LEU A 189 14.03 6.39 14.49
CA LEU A 189 13.02 7.42 14.72
C LEU A 189 12.89 8.36 13.51
N ASP A 190 14.01 8.89 13.01
CA ASP A 190 14.01 9.80 11.87
C ASP A 190 13.47 9.11 10.59
N ALA A 191 13.69 7.80 10.42
CA ALA A 191 13.15 7.04 9.30
C ALA A 191 11.63 6.85 9.37
N CYS A 192 11.12 6.45 10.54
CA CYS A 192 9.70 6.30 10.82
C CYS A 192 8.96 7.64 10.61
N ASP A 193 9.50 8.71 11.18
CA ASP A 193 8.97 10.08 11.03
C ASP A 193 8.98 10.54 9.57
N ALA A 194 10.05 10.28 8.83
CA ALA A 194 10.16 10.66 7.43
C ALA A 194 9.10 9.95 6.58
N ALA A 195 8.96 8.62 6.73
CA ALA A 195 7.96 7.84 6.01
C ALA A 195 6.54 8.34 6.31
N ALA A 196 6.21 8.53 7.59
CA ALA A 196 4.89 8.99 8.02
C ALA A 196 4.55 10.39 7.48
N ARG A 197 5.51 11.33 7.54
CA ARG A 197 5.34 12.69 6.98
C ARG A 197 5.15 12.69 5.47
N VAL A 198 5.85 11.83 4.75
CA VAL A 198 5.70 11.74 3.28
C VAL A 198 4.30 11.25 2.92
N VAL A 199 3.83 10.17 3.55
CA VAL A 199 2.47 9.64 3.28
C VAL A 199 1.40 10.65 3.65
N GLU A 200 1.54 11.34 4.80
CA GLU A 200 0.61 12.38 5.22
C GLU A 200 0.55 13.55 4.21
N ARG A 201 1.71 14.02 3.73
CA ARG A 201 1.77 15.06 2.71
C ARG A 201 1.09 14.64 1.42
N LEU A 202 1.36 13.43 0.95
CA LEU A 202 0.73 12.87 -0.26
C LEU A 202 -0.79 12.79 -0.14
N LEU A 203 -1.31 12.38 1.04
CA LEU A 203 -2.74 12.39 1.33
C LEU A 203 -3.34 13.78 1.24
N VAL A 204 -2.70 14.77 1.86
CA VAL A 204 -3.18 16.16 1.84
C VAL A 204 -3.18 16.73 0.43
N ASP A 205 -2.13 16.49 -0.35
CA ASP A 205 -2.01 16.99 -1.71
C ASP A 205 -3.05 16.34 -2.62
N TYR A 206 -3.22 15.01 -2.53
CA TYR A 206 -4.28 14.30 -3.26
C TYR A 206 -5.66 14.86 -2.94
N GLN A 207 -5.97 15.10 -1.67
CA GLN A 207 -7.26 15.65 -1.26
C GLN A 207 -7.50 17.07 -1.81
N LYS A 208 -6.48 17.92 -1.85
CA LYS A 208 -6.58 19.26 -2.46
C LYS A 208 -6.83 19.16 -3.96
N SER A 209 -6.11 18.28 -4.66
CA SER A 209 -6.28 18.05 -6.10
C SER A 209 -7.70 17.57 -6.43
N GLN A 210 -8.27 16.69 -5.61
CA GLN A 210 -9.66 16.23 -5.79
C GLN A 210 -10.69 17.35 -5.58
N ARG A 211 -10.44 18.30 -4.66
CA ARG A 211 -11.34 19.44 -4.41
C ARG A 211 -11.36 20.45 -5.56
N ILE A 212 -10.29 20.53 -6.36
CA ILE A 212 -10.22 21.43 -7.51
C ILE A 212 -11.06 20.91 -8.69
N ASP A 213 -11.29 19.59 -8.77
CA ASP A 213 -12.00 18.90 -9.85
C ASP A 213 -13.55 18.98 -9.73
N GLU A 214 -14.09 19.57 -8.65
CA GLU A 214 -15.55 19.64 -8.39
C GLU A 214 -16.27 20.83 -9.07
N GLY A 215 -15.60 21.64 -9.91
CA GLY A 215 -16.25 22.82 -10.50
C GLY A 215 -15.54 23.61 -11.60
N ARG A 216 -14.53 23.08 -12.27
CA ARG A 216 -13.92 23.76 -13.44
C ARG A 216 -13.63 22.78 -14.57
N GLU A 217 -14.11 23.13 -15.76
CA GLU A 217 -13.63 22.56 -17.03
C GLU A 217 -12.10 22.55 -17.03
N ARG A 218 -11.53 21.37 -17.24
CA ARG A 218 -10.09 21.12 -17.20
C ARG A 218 -9.39 21.83 -18.35
N ASN A 219 -8.90 23.03 -18.09
CA ASN A 219 -7.77 23.62 -18.81
C ASN A 219 -6.54 23.65 -17.89
N THR A 220 -6.03 22.47 -17.56
CA THR A 220 -4.67 22.32 -17.02
C THR A 220 -3.90 21.40 -17.96
N ARG A 221 -2.99 22.03 -18.73
CA ARG A 221 -1.92 21.34 -19.45
C ARG A 221 -0.99 20.67 -18.44
N THR A 222 -1.31 19.44 -18.08
CA THR A 222 -0.32 18.46 -17.64
C THR A 222 -0.22 17.49 -18.81
N HIS A 223 0.96 17.37 -19.42
CA HIS A 223 1.13 16.60 -20.65
C HIS A 223 0.66 15.14 -20.49
N PHE A 224 -0.54 14.86 -20.99
CA PHE A 224 -1.03 13.51 -21.25
C PHE A 224 -0.38 13.02 -22.54
N HIS A 225 0.54 12.06 -22.45
CA HIS A 225 0.92 11.28 -23.63
C HIS A 225 -0.09 10.14 -23.78
N VAL A 226 -1.21 10.45 -24.44
CA VAL A 226 -2.01 9.42 -25.11
C VAL A 226 -1.22 8.99 -26.33
N SER A 227 -0.76 7.74 -26.38
CA SER A 227 -0.17 7.20 -27.60
C SER A 227 -1.29 6.84 -28.59
N PRO A 228 -1.22 7.25 -29.87
CA PRO A 228 -2.33 7.21 -30.84
C PRO A 228 -2.55 5.83 -31.51
N HIS A 229 -2.30 4.71 -30.81
CA HIS A 229 -2.34 3.37 -31.43
C HIS A 229 -3.31 2.40 -30.75
N LEU A 230 -4.55 2.82 -30.53
CA LEU A 230 -5.68 1.90 -30.33
C LEU A 230 -6.92 2.41 -31.09
N GLY A 231 -6.71 2.86 -32.33
CA GLY A 231 -7.76 3.01 -33.34
C GLY A 231 -7.65 1.86 -34.32
N ARG A 232 -8.12 0.66 -33.93
CA ARG A 232 -8.44 -0.52 -34.77
C ARG A 232 -8.57 -1.73 -33.86
N TYR A 233 -9.76 -1.99 -33.33
CA TYR A 233 -10.38 -3.31 -33.34
C TYR A 233 -11.89 -3.11 -33.17
N ALA A 234 -12.62 -3.64 -34.14
CA ALA A 234 -14.01 -3.38 -34.44
C ALA A 234 -14.96 -3.80 -33.30
N THR A 235 -15.94 -2.93 -33.04
CA THR A 235 -17.25 -3.30 -32.52
C THR A 235 -17.89 -4.32 -33.46
N ARG A 236 -17.99 -5.56 -33.01
CA ARG A 236 -18.72 -6.64 -33.69
C ARG A 236 -20.21 -6.49 -33.36
N ALA A 237 -20.88 -5.56 -34.04
CA ALA A 237 -22.33 -5.37 -33.94
C ALA A 237 -23.06 -5.29 -35.30
N ASP A 238 -22.37 -5.49 -36.43
CA ASP A 238 -22.96 -5.49 -37.77
C ASP A 238 -22.76 -6.84 -38.49
N LEU A 239 -23.29 -7.92 -37.91
CA LEU A 239 -23.36 -9.24 -38.56
C LEU A 239 -24.79 -9.79 -38.59
N LEU A 240 -25.79 -8.91 -38.60
CA LEU A 240 -27.20 -9.26 -38.86
C LEU A 240 -27.87 -8.17 -39.72
N SER A 241 -27.50 -8.11 -41.00
CA SER A 241 -28.34 -7.62 -42.10
C SER A 241 -27.61 -7.79 -43.45
N ALA A 242 -27.60 -9.03 -43.95
CA ALA A 242 -27.45 -9.36 -45.37
C ALA A 242 -28.09 -10.74 -45.60
#